data_AF-A0A4Q2QRB9-F1
#
_entry.id   AF-A0A4Q2QRB9-F1
#
_cell.length_a   1.000
_cell.length_b   1.000
_cell.length_c   1.000
_cell.angle_alpha   90.00
_cell.angle_beta   90.00
_cell.angle_gamma   90.00
#
_symmetry.space_group_name_H-M   'P 1'
#
loop_
_entity.id
_entity.type
_entity.pdbx_description
1 polymer ?
#
loop_
_entity_poly.entity_id
_entity_poly.type
_entity_poly.pdbx_seq_one_letter_code
_entity_poly.pdbx_strand_id
1 'polypeptide(L)'
;MDQVAWGEIKSDQQWKVLSKLKNGYQDSLFTSPEVARNVAKPLVSYIDKALVTDRTRAPKITVLVGHDSNIASLLTALDFKPYQLHDQNERTPIGGKIVFQRWHDSKANRDLMKIEYVYQSAEQLRNADALTLQ
;
A
#
# COMPACT_ATOMS: atom_id res chain seq x y z
N MET A 1 12.11 17.12 -17.88
CA MET A 1 12.46 16.50 -16.57
C MET A 1 13.57 17.30 -15.88
N ASP A 2 13.88 18.50 -16.36
CA ASP A 2 15.22 19.06 -16.28
C ASP A 2 15.48 19.75 -14.93
N GLN A 3 14.43 19.90 -14.13
CA GLN A 3 14.45 20.46 -12.79
C GLN A 3 14.58 19.39 -11.68
N VAL A 4 14.41 18.10 -12.00
CA VAL A 4 14.53 17.00 -11.03
C VAL A 4 15.89 16.35 -11.16
N ALA A 5 16.61 16.17 -10.04
CA ALA A 5 17.96 15.62 -10.01
C ALA A 5 18.90 16.31 -11.04
N TRP A 6 18.80 17.65 -11.14
CA TRP A 6 19.54 18.49 -12.09
C TRP A 6 19.41 18.07 -13.56
N GLY A 7 18.33 17.36 -13.93
CA GLY A 7 18.12 16.87 -15.29
C GLY A 7 18.98 15.66 -15.67
N GLU A 8 19.64 15.01 -14.71
CA GLU A 8 20.53 13.87 -14.96
C GLU A 8 19.80 12.53 -15.11
N ILE A 9 18.56 12.46 -14.62
CA ILE A 9 17.71 11.28 -14.79
C ILE A 9 16.84 11.50 -16.04
N LYS A 10 17.24 10.86 -17.15
CA LYS A 10 16.72 11.14 -18.50
C LYS A 10 15.82 10.03 -19.05
N SER A 11 15.71 8.90 -18.34
CA SER A 11 14.93 7.75 -18.79
C SER A 11 14.25 7.01 -17.62
N ASP A 12 13.14 6.35 -17.93
CA ASP A 12 12.42 5.50 -16.97
C ASP A 12 13.28 4.36 -16.45
N GLN A 13 14.21 3.85 -17.27
CA GLN A 13 15.11 2.79 -16.83
C GLN A 13 16.07 3.28 -15.74
N GLN A 14 16.57 4.51 -15.81
CA GLN A 14 17.38 5.08 -14.74
C GLN A 14 16.56 5.22 -13.45
N TRP A 15 15.30 5.67 -13.54
CA TRP A 15 14.39 5.70 -12.39
C TRP A 15 14.17 4.31 -11.77
N LYS A 16 13.93 3.30 -12.60
CA LYS A 16 13.78 1.91 -12.14
C LYS A 16 15.02 1.41 -11.41
N VAL A 17 16.22 1.71 -11.90
CA VAL A 17 17.47 1.30 -11.24
C VAL A 17 17.67 2.05 -9.92
N LEU A 18 17.50 3.38 -9.90
CA LEU A 18 17.65 4.20 -8.69
C LEU A 18 16.62 3.84 -7.60
N SER A 19 15.37 3.59 -7.99
CA SER A 19 14.29 3.24 -7.06
C SER A 19 14.56 1.93 -6.31
N LYS A 20 15.42 1.04 -6.83
CA LYS A 20 15.85 -0.17 -6.10
C LYS A 20 16.55 0.15 -4.79
N LEU A 21 17.29 1.26 -4.72
CA LEU A 21 17.95 1.68 -3.46
C LEU A 21 16.90 2.06 -2.41
N LYS A 22 15.90 2.86 -2.80
CA LYS A 22 14.78 3.24 -1.91
C LYS A 22 13.99 2.01 -1.48
N ASN A 23 13.56 1.18 -2.42
CA ASN A 23 12.72 0.02 -2.14
C ASN A 23 13.50 -1.01 -1.29
N GLY A 24 14.78 -1.27 -1.62
CA GLY A 24 15.64 -2.17 -0.86
C GLY A 24 15.95 -1.68 0.56
N TYR A 25 16.06 -0.35 0.77
CA TYR A 25 16.16 0.24 2.11
C TYR A 25 14.91 -0.06 2.95
N GLN A 26 13.71 0.16 2.39
CA GLN A 26 12.46 -0.14 3.07
C GLN A 26 12.34 -1.63 3.39
N ASP A 27 12.70 -2.50 2.44
CA ASP A 27 12.69 -3.95 2.62
C ASP A 27 13.57 -4.37 3.80
N SER A 28 14.81 -3.87 3.82
CA SER A 28 15.79 -4.25 4.83
C SER A 28 15.35 -3.88 6.25
N LEU A 29 14.61 -2.78 6.41
CA LEU A 29 14.20 -2.29 7.71
C LEU A 29 12.84 -2.82 8.18
N PHE A 30 11.91 -3.08 7.26
CA PHE A 30 10.50 -3.29 7.64
C PHE A 30 9.86 -4.56 7.08
N THR A 31 10.52 -5.31 6.19
CA THR A 31 9.92 -6.48 5.55
C THR A 31 10.55 -7.82 5.93
N SER A 32 11.45 -7.86 6.94
CA SER A 32 11.80 -9.13 7.56
C SER A 32 10.66 -9.61 8.46
N PRO A 33 10.26 -10.89 8.44
CA PRO A 33 9.08 -11.37 9.16
C PRO A 33 9.11 -11.09 10.66
N GLU A 34 10.27 -11.21 11.30
CA GLU A 34 10.45 -11.01 12.74
C GLU A 34 10.25 -9.54 13.12
N VAL A 35 10.86 -8.63 12.36
CA VAL A 35 10.72 -7.18 12.59
C VAL A 35 9.30 -6.76 12.28
N ALA A 36 8.78 -7.12 11.10
CA ALA A 36 7.45 -6.76 10.64
C ALA A 36 6.36 -7.16 11.65
N ARG A 37 6.36 -8.41 12.13
CA ARG A 37 5.37 -8.89 13.11
C ARG A 37 5.40 -8.08 14.41
N ASN A 38 6.58 -7.65 14.84
CA ASN A 38 6.70 -6.86 16.07
C ASN A 38 6.28 -5.39 15.84
N VAL A 39 6.82 -4.73 14.82
CA VAL A 39 6.59 -3.29 14.59
C VAL A 39 5.18 -2.99 14.09
N ALA A 40 4.57 -3.90 13.32
CA ALA A 40 3.20 -3.74 12.83
C ALA A 40 2.13 -4.16 13.84
N LYS A 41 2.52 -4.76 14.99
CA LYS A 41 1.59 -5.33 15.97
C LYS A 41 0.41 -4.40 16.35
N PRO A 42 0.63 -3.10 16.65
CA PRO A 42 -0.49 -2.23 16.98
C PRO A 42 -1.48 -2.06 15.82
N LEU A 43 -0.99 -1.93 14.60
CA LEU A 43 -1.82 -1.75 13.41
C LEU A 43 -2.56 -3.05 13.03
N VAL A 44 -1.89 -4.20 13.11
CA VAL A 44 -2.52 -5.51 12.92
C VAL A 44 -3.63 -5.71 13.94
N SER A 45 -3.39 -5.41 15.21
CA SER A 45 -4.41 -5.54 16.26
C SER A 45 -5.59 -4.59 16.03
N TYR A 46 -5.36 -3.38 15.54
CA TYR A 46 -6.42 -2.45 15.21
C TYR A 46 -7.30 -2.98 14.06
N ILE A 47 -6.67 -3.47 12.99
CA ILE A 47 -7.36 -4.01 11.82
C ILE A 47 -8.16 -5.27 12.18
N ASP A 48 -7.57 -6.17 12.97
CA ASP A 48 -8.25 -7.36 13.51
C ASP A 48 -9.52 -6.98 14.29
N LYS A 49 -9.42 -5.99 15.19
CA LYS A 49 -10.59 -5.50 15.93
C LYS A 49 -11.66 -4.93 14.99
N ALA A 50 -11.27 -4.05 14.08
CA ALA A 50 -12.22 -3.37 13.20
C ALA A 50 -12.90 -4.33 12.21
N LEU A 51 -12.18 -5.32 11.68
CA LEU A 51 -12.67 -6.18 10.61
C LEU A 51 -13.19 -7.54 11.09
N VAL A 52 -12.73 -8.04 12.24
CA VAL A 52 -13.00 -9.40 12.73
C VAL A 52 -13.71 -9.37 14.08
N THR A 53 -13.05 -8.96 15.16
CA THR A 53 -13.56 -9.22 16.53
C THR A 53 -14.68 -8.27 16.96
N ASP A 54 -14.60 -6.98 16.58
CA ASP A 54 -15.59 -5.94 16.92
C ASP A 54 -16.38 -5.44 15.70
N ARG A 55 -16.46 -6.27 14.66
CA ARG A 55 -17.01 -5.94 13.33
C ARG A 55 -18.45 -5.41 13.30
N THR A 56 -19.25 -5.65 14.34
CA THR A 56 -20.64 -5.18 14.46
C THR A 56 -20.75 -3.77 15.04
N ARG A 57 -19.71 -3.31 15.74
CA ARG A 57 -19.60 -1.97 16.34
C ARG A 57 -18.69 -1.04 15.53
N ALA A 58 -17.90 -1.61 14.62
CA ALA A 58 -17.01 -0.84 13.75
C ALA A 58 -17.80 0.08 12.79
N PRO A 59 -17.29 1.31 12.52
CA PRO A 59 -17.82 2.16 11.47
C PRO A 59 -17.80 1.47 10.11
N LYS A 60 -18.77 1.78 9.24
CA LYS A 60 -18.82 1.23 7.87
C LYS A 60 -17.57 1.55 7.05
N ILE A 61 -16.97 2.72 7.28
CA ILE A 61 -15.76 3.19 6.61
C ILE A 61 -14.81 3.72 7.67
N THR A 62 -13.56 3.25 7.63
CA THR A 62 -12.46 3.75 8.48
C THR A 62 -11.32 4.19 7.58
N VAL A 63 -10.73 5.34 7.88
CA VAL A 63 -9.53 5.85 7.19
C VAL A 63 -8.41 5.95 8.21
N LEU A 64 -7.34 5.18 8.00
CA LEU A 64 -6.11 5.27 8.77
C LEU A 64 -5.03 5.89 7.87
N VAL A 65 -4.49 7.03 8.30
CA VAL A 65 -3.40 7.72 7.59
C VAL A 65 -2.12 7.45 8.37
N GLY A 66 -1.17 6.78 7.72
CA GLY A 66 0.11 6.42 8.31
C GLY A 66 1.25 6.60 7.31
N HIS A 67 2.31 5.82 7.49
CA HIS A 67 3.54 5.89 6.71
C HIS A 67 3.72 4.66 5.81
N ASP A 68 4.66 4.77 4.88
CA ASP A 68 5.09 3.70 4.00
C ASP A 68 5.60 2.47 4.78
N SER A 69 6.35 2.70 5.87
CA SER A 69 6.79 1.68 6.81
C SER A 69 5.64 0.93 7.48
N ASN A 70 4.50 1.59 7.74
CA ASN A 70 3.31 0.92 8.26
C ASN A 70 2.73 -0.04 7.23
N ILE A 71 2.64 0.38 5.95
CA ILE A 71 2.15 -0.49 4.87
C ILE A 71 3.10 -1.67 4.67
N ALA A 72 4.40 -1.41 4.54
CA ALA A 72 5.41 -2.44 4.29
C ALA A 72 5.38 -3.52 5.39
N SER A 73 5.49 -3.10 6.66
CA SER A 73 5.47 -4.03 7.78
C SER A 73 4.12 -4.72 7.98
N LEU A 74 2.99 -4.04 7.71
CA LEU A 74 1.66 -4.64 7.76
C LEU A 74 1.51 -5.78 6.75
N LEU A 75 1.86 -5.53 5.48
CA LEU A 75 1.71 -6.52 4.42
C LEU A 75 2.60 -7.75 4.66
N THR A 76 3.82 -7.55 5.16
CA THR A 76 4.69 -8.66 5.59
C THR A 76 4.12 -9.39 6.80
N ALA A 77 3.65 -8.68 7.83
CA ALA A 77 3.11 -9.30 9.04
C ALA A 77 1.86 -10.15 8.77
N LEU A 78 1.07 -9.77 7.76
CA LEU A 78 -0.11 -10.50 7.29
C LEU A 78 0.19 -11.53 6.19
N ASP A 79 1.47 -11.77 5.88
CA ASP A 79 1.93 -12.76 4.90
C ASP A 79 1.30 -12.60 3.50
N PHE A 80 1.23 -11.35 3.02
CA PHE A 80 0.75 -11.08 1.66
C PHE A 80 1.66 -11.72 0.62
N LYS A 81 1.05 -12.26 -0.44
CA LYS A 81 1.79 -12.67 -1.63
C LYS A 81 2.55 -11.48 -2.23
N PRO A 82 3.73 -11.70 -2.84
CA PRO A 82 4.44 -10.66 -3.56
C PRO A 82 3.54 -10.01 -4.61
N TYR A 83 3.68 -8.69 -4.76
CA TYR A 83 2.91 -7.90 -5.72
C TYR A 83 3.83 -6.95 -6.48
N GLN A 84 3.35 -6.48 -7.63
CA GLN A 84 3.98 -5.44 -8.41
C GLN A 84 2.92 -4.42 -8.82
N LEU A 85 3.24 -3.15 -8.61
CA LEU A 85 2.38 -2.03 -8.99
C LEU A 85 2.79 -1.56 -10.38
N HIS A 86 1.82 -1.44 -11.29
CA HIS A 86 2.06 -0.92 -12.63
C HIS A 86 2.19 0.61 -12.57
N ASP A 87 2.92 1.19 -13.53
CA ASP A 87 3.09 2.64 -13.68
C ASP A 87 3.63 3.36 -12.43
N GLN A 88 4.34 2.63 -11.59
CA GLN A 88 4.88 3.13 -10.33
C GLN A 88 6.24 2.48 -10.00
N ASN A 89 7.17 3.31 -9.53
CA ASN A 89 8.53 2.89 -9.17
C ASN A 89 8.64 2.50 -7.69
N GLU A 90 7.76 3.04 -6.84
CA GLU A 90 7.73 2.75 -5.42
C GLU A 90 6.88 1.50 -5.11
N ARG A 91 7.33 0.65 -4.17
CA ARG A 91 6.49 -0.44 -3.66
C ARG A 91 5.33 0.03 -2.79
N THR A 92 5.56 1.14 -2.08
CA THR A 92 4.55 1.84 -1.28
C THR A 92 4.44 3.27 -1.79
N PRO A 93 3.57 3.53 -2.78
CA PRO A 93 3.54 4.82 -3.47
C PRO A 93 3.07 5.95 -2.57
N ILE A 94 3.53 7.17 -2.86
CA ILE A 94 2.98 8.39 -2.26
C ILE A 94 1.46 8.41 -2.44
N GLY A 95 0.73 8.63 -1.34
CA GLY A 95 -0.74 8.67 -1.33
C GLY A 95 -1.42 7.31 -1.59
N GLY A 96 -0.66 6.23 -1.70
CA GLY A 96 -1.16 4.87 -1.89
C GLY A 96 -1.94 4.35 -0.68
N LYS A 97 -2.94 3.50 -0.94
CA LYS A 97 -3.88 2.97 0.07
C LYS A 97 -4.03 1.46 -0.11
N ILE A 98 -3.94 0.71 0.99
CA ILE A 98 -4.42 -0.66 1.05
C ILE A 98 -5.87 -0.64 1.53
N VAL A 99 -6.79 -1.07 0.67
CA VAL A 99 -8.23 -1.01 0.92
C VAL A 99 -8.75 -2.40 1.19
N PHE A 100 -9.01 -2.70 2.46
CA PHE A 100 -9.70 -3.92 2.90
C PHE A 100 -11.21 -3.75 2.74
N GLN A 101 -11.86 -4.71 2.09
CA GLN A 101 -13.28 -4.63 1.73
C GLN A 101 -13.98 -5.93 2.11
N ARG A 102 -14.96 -5.82 2.99
CA ARG A 102 -15.86 -6.93 3.31
C ARG A 102 -17.08 -6.86 2.40
N TRP A 103 -17.28 -7.91 1.63
CA TRP A 103 -18.42 -8.09 0.72
C TRP A 103 -19.32 -9.20 1.24
N HIS A 104 -20.62 -9.09 1.01
CA HIS A 104 -21.57 -10.17 1.27
C HIS A 104 -22.16 -10.66 -0.05
N ASP A 105 -21.91 -11.92 -0.39
CA ASP A 105 -22.49 -12.60 -1.55
C ASP A 105 -23.85 -13.16 -1.16
N SER A 106 -24.92 -12.48 -1.56
CA SER A 106 -26.29 -12.87 -1.23
C SER A 106 -26.75 -14.15 -1.93
N LYS A 107 -26.12 -14.55 -3.04
CA LYS A 107 -26.49 -15.77 -3.77
C LYS A 107 -25.97 -17.01 -3.05
N ALA A 108 -24.73 -16.96 -2.56
CA ALA A 108 -24.11 -18.05 -1.82
C ALA A 108 -24.21 -17.89 -0.29
N ASN A 109 -24.83 -16.79 0.19
CA ASN A 109 -24.96 -16.42 1.60
C ASN A 109 -23.64 -16.52 2.37
N ARG A 110 -22.59 -15.86 1.85
CA ARG A 110 -21.25 -15.89 2.46
C ARG A 110 -20.58 -14.51 2.44
N ASP A 111 -19.75 -14.28 3.44
CA ASP A 111 -18.89 -13.10 3.50
C ASP A 111 -17.58 -13.36 2.75
N LEU A 112 -17.10 -12.35 2.04
CA LEU A 112 -15.87 -12.38 1.25
C LEU A 112 -15.00 -11.18 1.64
N MET A 113 -13.68 -11.34 1.52
CA MET A 113 -12.71 -10.26 1.68
C MET A 113 -12.05 -9.98 0.33
N LYS A 114 -12.09 -8.71 -0.10
CA LYS A 114 -11.31 -8.20 -1.23
C LYS A 114 -10.33 -7.16 -0.69
N ILE A 115 -9.08 -7.22 -1.14
CA ILE A 115 -8.04 -6.29 -0.72
C ILE A 115 -7.38 -5.75 -1.97
N GLU A 116 -7.31 -4.42 -2.10
CA GLU A 116 -6.77 -3.74 -3.27
C GLU A 116 -5.74 -2.69 -2.86
N TYR A 117 -4.70 -2.54 -3.68
CA TYR A 117 -3.82 -1.38 -3.61
C TYR A 117 -4.36 -0.31 -4.56
N VAL A 118 -4.83 0.81 -4.02
CA VAL A 118 -5.32 1.96 -4.80
C VAL A 118 -4.33 3.11 -4.67
N TYR A 119 -3.79 3.58 -5.79
CA TYR A 119 -2.71 4.57 -5.85
C TYR A 119 -2.74 5.32 -7.19
N GLN A 120 -2.01 6.44 -7.26
CA GLN A 120 -1.76 7.17 -8.49
C GLN A 120 -0.46 6.69 -9.16
N SER A 121 -0.44 6.69 -10.49
CA SER A 121 0.80 6.48 -11.25
C SER A 121 1.79 7.62 -11.03
N ALA A 122 3.06 7.39 -11.40
CA ALA A 122 4.08 8.43 -11.34
C ALA A 122 3.72 9.66 -12.21
N GLU A 123 3.09 9.44 -13.37
CA GLU A 123 2.62 10.52 -14.24
C GLU A 123 1.44 11.27 -13.64
N GLN A 124 0.44 10.57 -13.10
CA GLN A 124 -0.72 11.20 -12.44
C GLN A 124 -0.30 12.09 -11.28
N LEU A 125 0.67 11.64 -10.47
CA LEU A 125 1.23 12.45 -9.39
C LEU A 125 1.95 13.69 -9.93
N ARG A 126 2.78 13.51 -10.97
CA ARG A 126 3.57 14.60 -11.54
C ARG A 126 2.71 15.66 -12.21
N ASN A 127 1.68 15.24 -12.94
CA ASN A 127 0.82 16.11 -13.74
C ASN A 127 -0.33 16.70 -12.91
N ALA A 128 -0.55 16.18 -11.69
CA ALA A 128 -1.69 16.51 -10.84
C ALA A 128 -3.03 16.24 -11.55
N ASP A 129 -3.13 15.09 -12.21
CA ASP A 129 -4.32 14.69 -12.96
C ASP A 129 -5.53 14.57 -12.04
N ALA A 130 -6.68 15.11 -12.47
CA ALA A 130 -7.93 14.92 -11.75
C ALA A 130 -8.38 13.45 -11.82
N LEU A 131 -8.62 12.84 -10.67
CA LEU A 131 -9.08 11.45 -10.58
C LEU A 131 -10.60 11.40 -10.54
N THR A 132 -11.21 10.69 -11.49
CA THR A 132 -12.67 10.54 -11.57
C THR A 132 -13.07 9.09 -11.87
N LEU A 133 -14.36 8.78 -11.74
CA LEU A 133 -14.94 7.48 -12.11
C LEU A 133 -15.42 7.44 -13.57
N GLN A 134 -15.29 8.54 -14.31
CA GLN A 134 -15.89 8.77 -15.62
C GLN A 134 -14.89 8.54 -16.75
#